data_AF-A0A956NT29-F1
#
_entry.id   AF-A0A956NT29-F1
#
_cell.length_a   1.000
_cell.length_b   1.000
_cell.length_c   1.000
_cell.angle_alpha   90.00
_cell.angle_beta   90.00
_cell.angle_gamma   90.00
#
_symmetry.space_group_name_H-M   'P 1'
#
loop_
_entity.id
_entity.type
_entity.pdbx_description
1 polymer ?
#
loop_
_entity_poly.entity_id
_entity_poly.type
_entity_poly.pdbx_seq_one_letter_code
_entity_poly.pdbx_strand_id
1 'polypeptide(L)'
;RERLERRTCAARKPWYAFHETPPLADLRKPKILCKDITSRPWFVPDLSGEIVPRHSVYYLVPNDPSRLQELCDYLNSDEVAEYLMAHCQRAANGFLRLQSHILKQVPLPAELVADEQLAAV
;
A
#
# COMPACT_ATOMS: atom_id res chain seq x y z
N ARG A 1 34.37 14.03 0.51
CA ARG A 1 33.87 12.96 1.39
C ARG A 1 33.77 13.43 2.85
N GLU A 2 34.87 13.75 3.52
CA GLU A 2 34.87 14.21 4.93
C GLU A 2 33.88 15.36 5.24
N ARG A 3 33.71 16.31 4.31
CA ARG A 3 32.74 17.41 4.46
C ARG A 3 31.28 16.91 4.57
N LEU A 4 30.94 15.83 3.88
CA LEU A 4 29.58 15.24 3.88
C LEU A 4 29.37 14.39 5.14
N GLU A 5 30.41 13.70 5.60
CA GLU A 5 30.39 12.89 6.83
C GLU A 5 30.24 13.75 8.10
N ARG A 6 30.73 14.99 8.09
CA ARG A 6 30.59 15.94 9.20
C ARG A 6 29.19 16.60 9.31
N ARG A 7 28.27 16.34 8.37
CA ARG A 7 26.92 16.90 8.43
C ARG A 7 26.11 16.21 9.52
N THR A 8 25.24 16.95 10.21
CA THR A 8 24.37 16.43 11.27
C THR A 8 23.45 15.31 10.79
N CYS A 9 23.00 15.34 9.52
CA CYS A 9 22.20 14.26 8.94
C CYS A 9 22.98 12.95 8.78
N ALA A 10 24.32 13.01 8.64
CA ALA A 10 25.18 11.84 8.54
C ALA A 10 25.38 11.11 9.89
N ALA A 11 25.00 11.74 11.01
CA ALA A 11 25.08 11.13 12.33
C ALA A 11 24.02 10.03 12.56
N ARG A 12 22.91 10.07 11.81
CA ARG A 12 21.82 9.08 11.91
C ARG A 12 21.87 8.00 10.82
N LYS A 13 22.47 8.30 9.68
CA LYS A 13 22.57 7.40 8.51
C LYS A 13 23.84 7.76 7.72
N PRO A 14 24.55 6.81 7.08
CA PRO A 14 25.72 7.14 6.27
C PRO A 14 25.44 8.23 5.23
N TRP A 15 26.44 9.08 4.94
CA TRP A 15 26.29 10.18 3.98
C TRP A 15 25.92 9.69 2.57
N TYR A 16 26.27 8.46 2.24
CA TYR A 16 25.78 7.72 1.09
C TYR A 16 24.84 6.63 1.60
N ALA A 17 23.54 6.85 1.45
CA ALA A 17 22.56 5.81 1.71
C ALA A 17 21.32 6.05 0.86
N PHE A 18 20.59 4.98 0.57
CA PHE A 18 19.30 5.12 -0.12
C PHE A 18 18.35 5.99 0.70
N HIS A 19 17.52 6.78 0.04
CA HIS A 19 16.52 7.61 0.73
C HIS A 19 15.59 6.74 1.58
N GLU A 20 15.19 5.58 1.05
CA GLU A 20 14.39 4.56 1.72
C GLU A 20 15.03 3.18 1.53
N THR A 21 14.85 2.29 2.50
CA THR A 21 15.15 0.86 2.37
C THR A 21 13.81 0.14 2.36
N PRO A 22 13.20 -0.10 1.19
CA PRO A 22 11.91 -0.80 1.14
C PRO A 22 12.07 -2.21 1.71
N PRO A 23 11.03 -2.81 2.31
CA PRO A 23 11.08 -4.19 2.75
C PRO A 23 11.14 -5.11 1.51
N LEU A 24 12.37 -5.43 1.10
CA LEU A 24 12.65 -6.14 -0.15
C LEU A 24 12.02 -7.54 -0.19
N ALA A 25 11.75 -8.15 0.97
CA ALA A 25 11.11 -9.46 1.08
C ALA A 25 9.67 -9.44 0.55
N ASP A 26 8.93 -8.36 0.78
CA ASP A 26 7.53 -8.23 0.34
C ASP A 26 7.43 -7.76 -1.11
N LEU A 27 8.51 -7.15 -1.62
CA LEU A 27 8.57 -6.63 -2.98
C LEU A 27 8.37 -7.71 -4.05
N ARG A 28 8.71 -8.98 -3.78
CA ARG A 28 8.58 -10.09 -4.73
C ARG A 28 7.40 -11.05 -4.47
N LYS A 29 6.59 -10.77 -3.45
CA LYS A 29 5.39 -11.60 -3.16
C LYS A 29 4.23 -11.24 -4.09
N PRO A 30 3.25 -12.13 -4.30
CA PRO A 30 1.98 -11.71 -4.88
C PRO A 30 1.38 -10.56 -4.07
N LYS A 31 0.90 -9.50 -4.73
CA LYS A 31 0.44 -8.28 -4.08
C LYS A 31 -0.67 -7.57 -4.86
N ILE A 32 -1.36 -6.65 -4.22
CA ILE A 32 -2.35 -5.76 -4.87
C ILE A 32 -1.74 -4.35 -4.94
N LEU A 33 -1.80 -3.72 -6.10
CA LEU A 33 -1.23 -2.41 -6.39
C LEU A 33 -2.31 -1.34 -6.50
N CYS A 34 -2.05 -0.13 -5.99
CA CYS A 34 -2.90 1.04 -6.21
C CYS A 34 -2.08 2.34 -6.23
N LYS A 35 -2.57 3.38 -6.89
CA LYS A 35 -1.89 4.69 -6.93
C LYS A 35 -2.13 5.47 -5.65
N ASP A 36 -1.15 6.24 -5.22
CA ASP A 36 -1.29 7.16 -4.09
C ASP A 36 -2.29 8.30 -4.39
N ILE A 37 -2.32 8.78 -5.63
CA ILE A 37 -3.21 9.83 -6.11
C ILE A 37 -3.97 9.34 -7.34
N THR A 38 -5.30 9.38 -7.28
CA THR A 38 -6.17 8.89 -8.35
C THR A 38 -7.51 9.66 -8.37
N SER A 39 -8.19 9.73 -9.52
CA SER A 39 -9.53 10.33 -9.60
C SER A 39 -10.59 9.43 -8.95
N ARG A 40 -10.44 8.12 -9.10
CA ARG A 40 -11.26 7.07 -8.48
C ARG A 40 -10.34 5.93 -7.98
N PRO A 41 -10.61 5.33 -6.81
CA PRO A 41 -9.85 4.15 -6.36
C PRO A 41 -9.86 3.05 -7.43
N TRP A 42 -8.70 2.46 -7.67
CA TRP A 42 -8.53 1.34 -8.58
C TRP A 42 -7.40 0.47 -8.02
N PHE A 43 -7.65 -0.83 -7.94
CA PHE A 43 -6.70 -1.83 -7.46
C PHE A 43 -6.38 -2.84 -8.56
N VAL A 44 -5.11 -3.22 -8.70
CA VAL A 44 -4.63 -4.18 -9.70
C VAL A 44 -3.90 -5.32 -9.01
N PRO A 45 -4.23 -6.59 -9.31
CA PRO A 45 -3.49 -7.72 -8.77
C PRO A 45 -2.17 -7.90 -9.52
N ASP A 46 -1.08 -8.08 -8.78
CA ASP A 46 0.20 -8.59 -9.23
C ASP A 46 0.36 -10.01 -8.67
N LEU A 47 -0.09 -11.00 -9.45
CA LEU A 47 -0.09 -12.40 -9.04
C LEU A 47 1.31 -13.03 -9.04
N SER A 48 2.22 -12.54 -9.89
CA SER A 48 3.59 -13.07 -9.98
C SER A 48 4.54 -12.42 -8.98
N GLY A 49 4.23 -11.22 -8.50
CA GLY A 49 5.13 -10.45 -7.63
C GLY A 49 6.30 -9.82 -8.39
N GLU A 50 6.26 -9.81 -9.72
CA GLU A 50 7.36 -9.30 -10.56
C GLU A 50 7.32 -7.77 -10.69
N ILE A 51 6.21 -7.14 -10.34
CA ILE A 51 6.04 -5.70 -10.49
C ILE A 51 6.65 -4.97 -9.29
N VAL A 52 7.67 -4.16 -9.57
CA VAL A 52 8.31 -3.28 -8.58
C VAL A 52 7.60 -1.93 -8.59
N PRO A 53 6.79 -1.59 -7.56
CA PRO A 53 6.11 -0.30 -7.49
C PRO A 53 7.09 0.86 -7.32
N ARG A 54 6.76 2.00 -7.93
CA ARG A 54 7.41 3.29 -7.69
C ARG A 54 6.82 3.97 -6.46
N HIS A 55 7.44 5.06 -5.99
CA HIS A 55 6.98 5.80 -4.80
C HIS A 55 5.55 6.38 -4.90
N SER A 56 4.95 6.46 -6.09
CA SER A 56 3.56 6.88 -6.31
C SER A 56 2.56 5.71 -6.30
N VAL A 57 3.01 4.50 -5.98
CA VAL A 57 2.19 3.29 -5.98
C VAL A 57 2.37 2.58 -4.65
N TYR A 58 1.26 2.31 -3.99
CA TYR A 58 1.21 1.46 -2.81
C TYR A 58 0.95 0.02 -3.20
N TYR A 59 1.40 -0.88 -2.34
CA TYR A 59 1.14 -2.30 -2.47
C TYR A 59 0.61 -2.86 -1.16
N LEU A 60 -0.31 -3.83 -1.29
CA LEU A 60 -0.90 -4.59 -0.20
C LEU A 60 -0.49 -6.04 -0.41
N VAL A 61 0.20 -6.64 0.56
CA VAL A 61 0.53 -8.07 0.51
C VAL A 61 -0.46 -8.80 1.41
N PRO A 62 -1.36 -9.64 0.86
CA PRO A 62 -2.25 -10.43 1.68
C PRO A 62 -1.47 -11.51 2.45
N ASN A 63 -1.96 -11.88 3.64
CA ASN A 63 -1.37 -12.98 4.41
C ASN A 63 -1.55 -14.33 3.70
N ASP A 64 -2.70 -14.52 3.05
CA ASP A 64 -3.02 -15.66 2.20
C ASP A 64 -3.03 -15.23 0.72
N PRO A 65 -2.01 -15.61 -0.07
CA PRO A 65 -1.94 -15.29 -1.50
C PRO A 65 -3.07 -15.92 -2.34
N SER A 66 -3.70 -17.01 -1.88
CA SER A 66 -4.77 -17.69 -2.63
C SER A 66 -6.02 -16.81 -2.78
N ARG A 67 -6.22 -15.88 -1.83
CA ARG A 67 -7.37 -14.96 -1.79
C ARG A 67 -7.10 -13.61 -2.42
N LEU A 68 -5.92 -13.43 -3.04
CA LEU A 68 -5.50 -12.15 -3.59
C LEU A 68 -6.51 -11.61 -4.62
N GLN A 69 -7.01 -12.49 -5.50
CA GLN A 69 -8.00 -12.09 -6.50
C GLN A 69 -9.32 -11.66 -5.86
N GLU A 70 -9.85 -12.46 -4.92
CA GLU A 70 -11.10 -12.13 -4.20
C GLU A 70 -10.99 -10.79 -3.46
N LEU A 71 -9.87 -10.56 -2.78
CA LEU A 71 -9.59 -9.29 -2.09
C LEU A 71 -9.49 -8.13 -3.08
N CYS A 72 -8.84 -8.33 -4.22
CA CYS A 72 -8.72 -7.29 -5.25
C CYS A 72 -10.08 -6.95 -5.87
N ASP A 73 -10.94 -7.94 -6.07
CA ASP A 73 -12.29 -7.75 -6.61
C ASP A 73 -13.15 -6.98 -5.61
N TYR A 74 -13.08 -7.35 -4.32
CA TYR A 74 -13.76 -6.60 -3.25
C TYR A 74 -13.27 -5.15 -3.16
N LEU A 75 -11.96 -4.91 -3.20
CA LEU A 75 -11.40 -3.56 -3.16
C LEU A 75 -11.81 -2.68 -4.35
N ASN A 76 -12.18 -3.29 -5.48
CA ASN A 76 -12.71 -2.61 -6.66
C ASN A 76 -14.25 -2.50 -6.67
N SER A 77 -14.94 -2.96 -5.62
CA SER A 77 -16.39 -2.80 -5.49
C SER A 77 -16.81 -1.34 -5.33
N ASP A 78 -18.06 -1.04 -5.69
CA ASP A 78 -18.62 0.30 -5.50
C ASP A 78 -18.68 0.70 -4.02
N GLU A 79 -18.96 -0.24 -3.12
CA GLU A 79 -18.99 0.02 -1.66
C GLU A 79 -17.63 0.52 -1.16
N VAL A 80 -16.54 -0.17 -1.51
CA VAL A 80 -15.19 0.25 -1.13
C VAL A 80 -14.81 1.57 -1.80
N ALA A 81 -15.19 1.75 -3.08
CA ALA A 81 -14.94 3.01 -3.78
C ALA A 81 -15.64 4.20 -3.10
N GLU A 82 -16.91 4.05 -2.72
CA GLU A 82 -17.69 5.06 -1.98
C GLU A 82 -17.09 5.35 -0.61
N TYR A 83 -16.72 4.30 0.14
CA TYR A 83 -16.04 4.44 1.42
C TYR A 83 -14.76 5.26 1.29
N LEU A 84 -13.89 4.91 0.35
CA LEU A 84 -12.63 5.63 0.12
C LEU A 84 -12.87 7.06 -0.35
N MET A 85 -13.87 7.30 -1.20
CA MET A 85 -14.24 8.66 -1.63
C MET A 85 -14.74 9.54 -0.48
N ALA A 86 -15.40 8.95 0.53
CA ALA A 86 -15.89 9.67 1.70
C ALA A 86 -14.78 9.94 2.75
N HIS A 87 -13.83 9.01 2.90
CA HIS A 87 -12.85 9.06 4.00
C HIS A 87 -11.46 9.56 3.59
N CYS A 88 -11.05 9.42 2.33
CA CYS A 88 -9.75 9.88 1.89
C CYS A 88 -9.71 11.40 1.67
N GLN A 89 -8.55 11.99 1.96
CA GLN A 89 -8.29 13.40 1.68
C GLN A 89 -8.24 13.68 0.17
N ARG A 90 -8.56 14.91 -0.20
CA ARG A 90 -8.47 15.40 -1.58
C ARG A 90 -7.09 16.02 -1.86
N ALA A 91 -6.52 15.64 -3.00
CA ALA A 91 -5.38 16.28 -3.62
C ALA A 91 -5.85 17.40 -4.58
N ALA A 92 -4.90 18.01 -5.30
CA ALA A 92 -5.19 19.04 -6.29
C ALA A 92 -6.23 18.56 -7.32
N ASN A 93 -7.06 19.49 -7.81
CA ASN A 93 -8.11 19.22 -8.81
C ASN A 93 -9.16 18.17 -8.40
N GLY A 94 -9.37 17.96 -7.09
CA GLY A 94 -10.38 17.03 -6.58
C GLY A 94 -9.99 15.55 -6.65
N PHE A 95 -8.75 15.25 -7.04
CA PHE A 95 -8.22 13.89 -7.00
C PHE A 95 -8.24 13.35 -5.57
N LEU A 96 -8.42 12.06 -5.43
CA LEU A 96 -8.35 11.35 -4.17
C LEU A 96 -6.89 11.02 -3.83
N ARG A 97 -6.50 11.22 -2.58
CA ARG A 97 -5.23 10.72 -2.05
C ARG A 97 -5.48 9.47 -1.22
N LEU A 98 -5.17 8.30 -1.75
CA LEU A 98 -5.21 7.06 -0.99
C LEU A 98 -4.09 7.11 0.05
N GLN A 99 -4.44 6.90 1.32
CA GLN A 99 -3.53 6.96 2.44
C GLN A 99 -3.51 5.61 3.14
N SER A 100 -2.32 5.13 3.49
CA SER A 100 -2.15 3.79 4.08
C SER A 100 -2.96 3.57 5.36
N HIS A 101 -3.16 4.61 6.18
CA HIS A 101 -3.97 4.51 7.39
C HIS A 101 -5.47 4.34 7.10
N ILE A 102 -5.99 4.96 6.04
CA ILE A 102 -7.40 4.78 5.60
C ILE A 102 -7.57 3.41 4.97
N LEU A 103 -6.61 2.96 4.14
CA LEU A 103 -6.66 1.63 3.52
C LEU A 103 -6.74 0.51 4.57
N LYS A 104 -6.05 0.67 5.72
CA LYS A 104 -6.11 -0.28 6.84
C LYS A 104 -7.45 -0.28 7.60
N GLN A 105 -8.31 0.72 7.36
CA GLN A 105 -9.62 0.87 7.99
C GLN A 105 -10.76 0.52 7.03
N VAL A 106 -10.46 0.10 5.80
CA VAL A 106 -11.50 -0.40 4.89
C VAL A 106 -12.13 -1.64 5.55
N PRO A 107 -13.46 -1.65 5.74
CA PRO A 107 -14.14 -2.81 6.32
C PRO A 107 -13.92 -4.02 5.40
N LEU A 108 -13.65 -5.18 5.98
CA LEU A 108 -13.52 -6.43 5.24
C LEU A 108 -14.70 -7.34 5.59
N PRO A 109 -15.37 -7.94 4.59
CA PRO A 109 -16.36 -8.98 4.79
C PRO A 109 -15.77 -10.16 5.57
N ALA A 110 -16.54 -10.74 6.49
CA ALA A 110 -16.08 -11.84 7.33
C ALA A 110 -15.59 -13.03 6.50
N GLU A 111 -16.19 -13.24 5.33
CA GLU A 111 -15.83 -14.30 4.40
C GLU A 111 -14.42 -14.12 3.85
N LEU A 112 -13.87 -12.90 3.78
CA LEU A 112 -12.54 -12.57 3.26
C LEU A 112 -11.45 -12.51 4.34
N VAL A 113 -11.84 -12.56 5.61
CA VAL A 113 -10.93 -12.60 6.75
C VAL A 113 -10.40 -14.04 6.88
N ALA A 114 -9.07 -14.22 6.91
CA ALA A 114 -8.49 -15.52 7.23
C ALA A 114 -8.76 -15.84 8.71
N ASP A 115 -9.05 -17.11 9.05
CA ASP A 115 -9.44 -17.55 10.40
C ASP A 115 -8.53 -17.04 11.53
N GLU A 116 -7.25 -16.78 11.25
CA GLU A 116 -6.29 -16.25 12.24
C GLU A 116 -6.60 -14.83 12.73
N GLN A 117 -7.42 -14.03 12.03
CA GLN A 117 -7.76 -12.66 12.41
C GLN A 117 -9.04 -12.55 13.26
N LEU A 118 -9.92 -13.56 13.24
CA LEU A 118 -11.12 -13.61 14.10
C LEU A 118 -10.79 -13.96 15.56
N ALA A 119 -9.61 -14.51 15.82
CA ALA A 119 -9.15 -14.89 17.17
C ALA A 119 -8.49 -13.74 17.96
N ALA A 120 -8.37 -12.54 17.38
CA ALA A 120 -7.64 -11.40 17.97
C ALA A 120 -8.53 -10.21 18.38
N VAL A 121 -9.86 -10.40 18.50
CA VAL A 121 -10.80 -9.40 19.02
C VAL A 121 -11.12 -9.68 20.49
#